data_AF-A0A3M1D997-F1
#
_entry.id   AF-A0A3M1D997-F1
#
_cell.length_a   1.000
_cell.length_b   1.000
_cell.length_c   1.000
_cell.angle_alpha   90.00
_cell.angle_beta   90.00
_cell.angle_gamma   90.00
#
_symmetry.space_group_name_H-M   'P 1'
#
loop_
_entity.id
_entity.type
_entity.pdbx_description
1 polymer ?
#
loop_
_entity_poly.entity_id
_entity_poly.type
_entity_poly.pdbx_seq_one_letter_code
_entity_poly.pdbx_strand_id
1 'polypeptide(L)'
;TQEHARGCLGCHGSEKAAGYGIEGGRLFGDQSKPFVVEFTSPDGRLVLDDPFEISGGMDGLAGDWSRFVTEEGRQLQTVGHHLPLSGPLAAKQRALLNRRGVCLACHRDIPGSIDVRLLNHVAAALGMLPESDAEHSSLLRKTLHIAGWVQVVGPFAAGLLLLLCFVRFRRRRAAGKR
;
A
#
# COMPACT_ATOMS: atom_id res chain seq x y z
N THR A 1 20.46 -5.06 13.43
CA THR A 1 20.28 -5.68 12.09
C THR A 1 18.82 -6.07 11.97
N GLN A 2 18.15 -5.82 10.82
CA GLN A 2 16.75 -6.22 10.65
C GLN A 2 16.69 -7.67 10.15
N GLU A 3 16.29 -8.60 11.01
CA GLU A 3 16.14 -10.05 10.71
C GLU A 3 14.97 -10.34 9.74
N HIS A 4 14.04 -9.38 9.58
CA HIS A 4 12.87 -9.51 8.70
C HIS A 4 12.71 -8.27 7.82
N ALA A 5 12.31 -8.50 6.56
CA ALA A 5 11.91 -7.43 5.67
C ALA A 5 10.69 -6.71 6.25
N ARG A 6 10.71 -5.37 6.27
CA ARG A 6 9.54 -4.57 6.66
C ARG A 6 8.38 -4.89 5.72
N GLY A 7 7.16 -4.90 6.27
CA GLY A 7 5.95 -5.03 5.46
C GLY A 7 5.92 -3.97 4.35
N CYS A 8 5.40 -4.34 3.19
CA CYS A 8 5.45 -3.49 1.98
C CYS A 8 4.93 -2.07 2.23
N LEU A 9 3.90 -1.91 3.06
CA LEU A 9 3.31 -0.63 3.43
C LEU A 9 4.26 0.28 4.23
N GLY A 10 5.23 -0.28 4.95
CA GLY A 10 6.26 0.48 5.65
C GLY A 10 7.13 1.33 4.71
N CYS A 11 7.25 0.92 3.44
CA CYS A 11 8.01 1.65 2.42
C CYS A 11 7.11 2.23 1.31
N HIS A 12 6.09 1.48 0.87
CA HIS A 12 5.22 1.85 -0.24
C HIS A 12 3.93 2.57 0.19
N GLY A 13 3.62 2.58 1.48
CA GLY A 13 2.46 3.28 2.05
C GLY A 13 2.84 4.42 3.00
N SER A 14 4.14 4.68 3.18
CA SER A 14 4.66 5.55 4.24
C SER A 14 4.94 6.96 3.72
N GLU A 15 4.34 7.96 4.37
CA GLU A 15 4.60 9.38 4.13
C GLU A 15 6.07 9.73 4.41
N LYS A 16 6.64 9.13 5.44
CA LYS A 16 8.06 9.25 5.77
C LYS A 16 8.94 8.72 4.64
N ALA A 17 8.61 7.55 4.08
CA ALA A 17 9.38 6.97 2.99
C ALA A 17 9.32 7.80 1.70
N ALA A 18 8.21 8.51 1.47
CA ALA A 18 8.07 9.46 0.36
C ALA A 18 8.72 10.83 0.64
N GLY A 19 9.22 11.07 1.85
CA GLY A 19 9.85 12.33 2.26
C GLY A 19 8.87 13.40 2.75
N TYR A 20 7.60 13.05 2.96
CA TYR A 20 6.56 13.97 3.46
C TYR A 20 6.57 14.12 4.99
N GLY A 21 7.48 13.44 5.69
CA GLY A 21 7.56 13.47 7.14
C GLY A 21 6.87 12.31 7.84
N ILE A 22 7.18 12.15 9.12
CA ILE A 22 6.51 11.22 10.02
C ILE A 22 5.08 11.74 10.21
N GLU A 23 4.10 10.89 9.89
CA GLU A 23 2.67 11.28 9.86
C GLU A 23 2.39 12.54 9.01
N GLY A 24 3.10 12.71 7.91
CA GLY A 24 2.93 13.85 7.01
C GLY A 24 3.53 15.14 7.56
N GLY A 25 4.45 15.03 8.52
CA GLY A 25 5.10 16.17 9.15
C GLY A 25 4.27 16.81 10.27
N ARG A 26 3.31 16.06 10.84
CA ARG A 26 2.42 16.55 11.91
C ARG A 26 2.97 16.26 13.30
N LEU A 27 3.81 15.25 13.43
CA LEU A 27 4.28 14.79 14.73
C LEU A 27 5.25 15.80 15.39
N PHE A 28 6.13 16.40 14.58
CA PHE A 28 7.15 17.33 15.07
C PHE A 28 6.92 18.78 14.64
N GLY A 29 5.99 19.01 13.71
CA GLY A 29 5.31 20.29 13.43
C GLY A 29 6.20 21.52 13.32
N ASP A 30 6.45 22.15 14.46
CA ASP A 30 7.20 23.41 14.60
C ASP A 30 8.34 23.23 15.63
N GLN A 31 9.54 22.99 15.12
CA GLN A 31 10.76 22.81 15.91
C GLN A 31 11.42 24.13 16.30
N SER A 32 10.82 25.28 15.95
CA SER A 32 11.24 26.58 16.50
C SER A 32 10.75 26.78 17.94
N LYS A 33 9.83 25.92 18.40
CA LYS A 33 9.31 25.91 19.76
C LYS A 33 9.95 24.80 20.58
N PRO A 34 10.11 25.00 21.89
CA PRO A 34 10.57 23.94 22.78
C PRO A 34 9.57 22.77 22.76
N PHE A 35 10.10 21.56 22.70
CA PHE A 35 9.33 20.33 22.87
C PHE A 35 9.29 19.98 24.35
N VAL A 36 8.11 20.16 24.94
CA VAL A 36 7.88 20.02 26.36
C VAL A 36 6.92 18.86 26.61
N VAL A 37 7.23 18.03 27.61
CA VAL A 37 6.39 16.93 28.03
C VAL A 37 5.94 17.15 29.47
N GLU A 38 4.64 17.06 29.68
CA GLU A 38 3.99 17.09 30.99
C GLU A 38 3.52 15.70 31.37
N PHE A 39 3.74 15.32 32.62
CA PHE A 39 3.22 14.06 33.16
C PHE A 39 2.00 14.35 34.00
N THR A 40 0.86 13.75 33.64
CA THR A 40 -0.36 13.77 34.44
C THR A 40 -0.60 12.41 35.10
N SER A 41 -0.99 12.45 36.37
CA SER A 41 -1.52 11.32 37.13
C SER A 41 -2.83 10.82 36.50
N PRO A 42 -3.28 9.57 36.77
CA PRO A 42 -4.55 9.05 36.25
C PRO A 42 -5.79 9.88 36.59
N ASP A 43 -5.73 10.69 37.64
CA ASP A 43 -6.77 11.65 38.05
C ASP A 43 -6.65 13.03 37.38
N GLY A 44 -5.71 13.20 36.45
CA GLY A 44 -5.50 14.42 35.67
C GLY A 44 -4.65 15.49 36.36
N ARG A 45 -4.06 15.21 37.53
CA ARG A 45 -3.16 16.16 38.22
C ARG A 45 -1.76 16.12 37.62
N LEU A 46 -1.16 17.28 37.40
CA LEU A 46 0.25 17.37 37.01
C LEU A 46 1.13 16.75 38.10
N VAL A 47 2.04 15.86 37.69
CA VAL A 47 2.97 15.12 38.57
C VAL A 47 4.22 15.94 38.86
N LEU A 48 4.56 16.86 37.96
CA LEU A 48 5.68 17.78 38.09
C LEU A 48 5.15 19.21 38.16
N ASP A 49 5.72 20.01 39.04
CA ASP A 49 5.40 21.44 39.14
C ASP A 49 5.92 22.22 37.92
N ASP A 50 7.05 21.78 37.36
CA ASP A 50 7.65 22.35 36.16
C ASP A 50 7.61 21.35 34.98
N PRO A 51 7.18 21.77 33.78
CA PRO A 51 7.20 20.94 32.59
C PRO A 51 8.62 20.53 32.19
N PHE A 52 8.81 19.29 31.74
CA PHE A 52 10.12 18.81 31.31
C PHE A 52 10.36 19.13 29.83
N GLU A 53 11.30 20.03 29.55
CA GLU A 53 11.74 20.32 28.18
C GLU A 53 12.71 19.24 27.70
N ILE A 54 12.30 18.50 26.66
CA ILE A 54 13.13 17.47 26.02
C ILE A 54 14.11 18.10 25.02
N SER A 55 13.69 19.15 24.34
CA SER A 55 14.53 19.91 23.41
C SER A 55 14.08 21.35 23.31
N GLY A 56 15.04 22.27 23.31
CA GLY A 56 14.78 23.69 23.07
C GLY A 56 14.35 23.98 21.65
N GLY A 57 13.66 25.11 21.50
CA GLY A 57 13.32 25.66 20.19
C GLY A 57 14.57 26.15 19.48
N MET A 58 14.65 25.92 18.17
CA MET A 58 15.73 26.42 17.33
C MET A 58 15.18 27.46 16.35
N ASP A 59 15.65 28.71 16.48
CA ASP A 59 15.24 29.81 15.61
C ASP A 59 15.48 29.46 14.13
N GLY A 60 14.47 29.74 13.30
CA GLY A 60 14.50 29.46 11.86
C GLY A 60 14.12 28.03 11.48
N LEU A 61 13.89 27.11 12.43
CA LEU A 61 13.46 25.73 12.17
C LEU A 61 11.96 25.53 12.39
N ALA A 62 11.16 26.40 11.77
CA ALA A 62 9.69 26.43 11.91
C ALA A 62 8.92 25.26 11.26
N GLY A 63 9.61 24.21 10.81
CA GLY A 63 9.01 23.08 10.11
C GLY A 63 9.53 21.73 10.61
N ASP A 64 8.78 20.67 10.33
CA ASP A 64 9.11 19.30 10.73
C ASP A 64 10.40 18.79 10.03
N TRP A 65 11.41 18.40 10.81
CA TRP A 65 12.71 17.91 10.31
C TRP A 65 12.65 16.57 9.62
N SER A 66 11.58 15.82 9.81
CA SER A 66 11.35 14.58 9.08
C SER A 66 10.80 14.84 7.67
N ARG A 67 10.35 16.07 7.38
CA ARG A 67 9.74 16.44 6.10
C ARG A 67 10.74 17.14 5.19
N PHE A 68 11.17 16.41 4.18
CA PHE A 68 12.16 16.89 3.20
C PHE A 68 11.52 17.55 1.99
N VAL A 69 10.29 17.15 1.63
CA VAL A 69 9.57 17.63 0.45
C VAL A 69 8.09 17.85 0.74
N THR A 70 7.48 18.81 0.05
CA THR A 70 6.02 18.97 0.01
C THR A 70 5.40 18.00 -0.99
N GLU A 71 4.08 17.88 -0.94
CA GLU A 71 3.24 17.08 -1.83
C GLU A 71 3.40 17.52 -3.28
N GLU A 72 3.57 18.82 -3.52
CA GLU A 72 3.84 19.44 -4.82
C GLU A 72 5.30 19.22 -5.27
N GLY A 73 6.14 18.68 -4.39
CA GLY A 73 7.52 18.33 -4.67
C GLY A 73 8.53 19.44 -4.42
N ARG A 74 8.14 20.52 -3.74
CA ARG A 74 9.08 21.56 -3.30
C ARG A 74 9.96 20.98 -2.18
N GLN A 75 11.27 21.08 -2.33
CA GLN A 75 12.22 20.69 -1.29
C GLN A 75 12.19 21.71 -0.15
N LEU A 76 12.04 21.22 1.08
CA LEU A 76 12.01 22.03 2.29
C LEU A 76 13.37 22.08 2.99
N GLN A 77 14.17 21.03 2.84
CA GLN A 77 15.42 20.84 3.56
C GLN A 77 16.48 20.26 2.66
N THR A 78 17.73 20.65 2.88
CA THR A 78 18.88 20.06 2.20
C THR A 78 19.06 18.62 2.70
N VAL A 79 19.04 17.67 1.77
CA VAL A 79 19.49 16.30 2.02
C VAL A 79 20.87 16.13 1.40
N GLY A 80 21.51 14.97 1.62
CA GLY A 80 22.85 14.71 1.11
C GLY A 80 23.03 15.15 -0.35
N HIS A 81 24.15 15.80 -0.63
CA HIS A 81 24.53 16.27 -1.97
C HIS A 81 25.84 15.64 -2.46
N HIS A 82 26.40 14.69 -1.70
CA HIS A 82 27.69 14.08 -2.01
C HIS A 82 27.62 13.04 -3.13
N LEU A 83 26.44 12.45 -3.35
CA LEU A 83 26.20 11.48 -4.42
C LEU A 83 25.05 11.94 -5.32
N PRO A 84 25.07 11.64 -6.63
CA PRO A 84 24.00 12.03 -7.55
C PRO A 84 22.59 11.57 -7.13
N LEU A 85 22.49 10.50 -6.33
CA LEU A 85 21.24 9.94 -5.83
C LEU A 85 20.99 10.21 -4.33
N SER A 86 21.79 11.08 -3.70
CA SER A 86 21.60 11.44 -2.28
C SER A 86 20.54 12.52 -2.04
N GLY A 87 20.03 13.12 -3.13
CA GLY A 87 18.91 14.05 -3.14
C GLY A 87 17.56 13.40 -2.76
N PRO A 88 16.50 14.21 -2.56
CA PRO A 88 15.19 13.66 -2.31
C PRO A 88 14.68 12.97 -3.58
N LEU A 89 13.90 11.90 -3.43
CA LEU A 89 13.29 11.19 -4.57
C LEU A 89 12.56 12.19 -5.48
N ALA A 90 12.79 12.14 -6.79
CA ALA A 90 12.06 12.99 -7.73
C ALA A 90 10.55 12.69 -7.69
N ALA A 91 9.71 13.63 -8.17
CA ALA A 91 8.26 13.48 -8.17
C ALA A 91 7.79 12.17 -8.83
N LYS A 92 8.38 11.81 -9.97
CA LYS A 92 8.10 10.53 -10.66
C LYS A 92 8.46 9.31 -9.80
N GLN A 93 9.59 9.35 -9.10
CA GLN A 93 10.02 8.25 -8.23
C GLN A 93 9.07 8.11 -7.03
N ARG A 94 8.66 9.22 -6.40
CA ARG A 94 7.66 9.21 -5.32
C ARG A 94 6.32 8.67 -5.79
N ALA A 95 5.87 9.03 -6.99
CA ALA A 95 4.63 8.50 -7.58
C ALA A 95 4.69 6.98 -7.80
N LEU A 96 5.83 6.45 -8.24
CA LEU A 96 6.03 5.01 -8.40
C LEU A 96 6.19 4.27 -7.06
N LEU A 97 6.74 4.94 -6.05
CA LEU A 97 6.89 4.40 -4.69
C LEU A 97 5.54 4.32 -3.98
N ASN A 98 4.72 5.37 -4.09
CA ASN A 98 3.46 5.54 -3.38
C ASN A 98 2.39 4.59 -3.92
N ARG A 99 2.10 3.56 -3.14
CA ARG A 99 1.01 2.59 -3.36
C ARG A 99 -0.11 2.76 -2.34
N ARG A 100 -0.23 3.94 -1.71
CA ARG A 100 -1.39 4.26 -0.87
C ARG A 100 -2.67 4.17 -1.69
N GLY A 101 -3.73 3.64 -1.09
CA GLY A 101 -5.02 3.47 -1.76
C GLY A 101 -5.15 2.20 -2.60
N VAL A 102 -4.16 1.28 -2.63
CA VAL A 102 -4.33 -0.04 -3.26
C VAL A 102 -5.47 -0.84 -2.61
N CYS A 103 -5.69 -0.67 -1.30
CA CYS A 103 -6.86 -1.26 -0.63
C CYS A 103 -8.20 -0.80 -1.25
N LEU A 104 -8.31 0.47 -1.68
CA LEU A 104 -9.50 0.98 -2.35
C LEU A 104 -9.73 0.32 -3.71
N ALA A 105 -8.70 -0.15 -4.39
CA ALA A 105 -8.88 -0.86 -5.66
C ALA A 105 -9.70 -2.14 -5.49
N CYS A 106 -9.55 -2.83 -4.36
CA CYS A 106 -10.37 -4.01 -4.04
C CYS A 106 -11.69 -3.62 -3.38
N HIS A 107 -11.68 -2.63 -2.48
CA HIS A 107 -12.87 -2.26 -1.70
C HIS A 107 -13.88 -1.36 -2.41
N ARG A 108 -13.52 -0.75 -3.55
CA ARG A 108 -14.42 0.13 -4.32
C ARG A 108 -15.73 -0.56 -4.68
N ASP A 109 -15.66 -1.84 -5.06
CA ASP A 109 -16.79 -2.59 -5.59
C ASP A 109 -17.36 -3.61 -4.58
N ILE A 110 -16.82 -3.66 -3.35
CA ILE A 110 -17.28 -4.56 -2.28
C ILE A 110 -18.26 -3.81 -1.36
N PRO A 111 -19.47 -4.36 -1.07
CA PRO A 111 -20.07 -5.59 -1.61
C PRO A 111 -21.00 -5.32 -2.80
N GLY A 112 -20.81 -4.24 -3.56
CA GLY A 112 -21.80 -3.71 -4.51
C GLY A 112 -21.98 -4.52 -5.80
N SER A 113 -20.94 -5.19 -6.30
CA SER A 113 -21.03 -5.93 -7.56
C SER A 113 -21.68 -7.31 -7.40
N ILE A 114 -22.40 -7.78 -8.42
CA ILE A 114 -23.18 -9.03 -8.33
C ILE A 114 -22.29 -10.27 -8.14
N ASP A 115 -21.12 -10.27 -8.76
CA ASP A 115 -20.08 -11.28 -8.63
C ASP A 115 -19.54 -11.34 -7.19
N VAL A 116 -19.25 -10.19 -6.58
CA VAL A 116 -18.79 -10.12 -5.18
C VAL A 116 -19.90 -10.52 -4.21
N ARG A 117 -21.15 -10.12 -4.44
CA ARG A 117 -22.29 -10.53 -3.60
C ARG A 117 -22.52 -12.04 -3.61
N LEU A 118 -22.48 -12.64 -4.79
CA LEU A 118 -22.61 -14.08 -4.94
C LEU A 118 -21.45 -14.80 -4.23
N LEU A 119 -20.23 -14.33 -4.43
CA LEU A 119 -19.04 -14.90 -3.79
C LEU A 119 -19.14 -14.82 -2.26
N ASN A 120 -19.53 -13.67 -1.71
CA ASN A 120 -19.72 -13.48 -0.26
C ASN A 120 -20.83 -14.38 0.28
N HIS A 121 -21.93 -14.54 -0.45
CA HIS A 121 -23.03 -15.41 -0.01
C HIS A 121 -22.62 -16.89 0.04
N VAL A 122 -21.93 -17.38 -1.00
CA VAL A 122 -21.41 -18.75 -1.04
C VAL A 122 -20.35 -18.96 0.04
N ALA A 123 -19.42 -18.01 0.22
CA ALA A 123 -18.41 -18.07 1.25
C ALA A 123 -19.03 -18.11 2.66
N ALA A 124 -20.06 -17.30 2.91
CA ALA A 124 -20.80 -17.33 4.17
C ALA A 124 -21.50 -18.69 4.40
N ALA A 125 -22.17 -19.22 3.38
CA ALA A 125 -22.86 -20.51 3.45
C ALA A 125 -21.90 -21.69 3.73
N LEU A 126 -20.65 -21.60 3.25
CA LEU A 126 -19.62 -22.62 3.44
C LEU A 126 -18.72 -22.37 4.66
N GLY A 127 -18.94 -21.29 5.44
CA GLY A 127 -18.09 -20.92 6.57
C GLY A 127 -16.65 -20.58 6.17
N MET A 128 -16.45 -20.00 4.99
CA MET A 128 -15.15 -19.68 4.39
C MET A 128 -14.83 -18.16 4.37
N LEU A 129 -15.56 -17.36 5.16
CA LEU A 129 -15.26 -15.94 5.28
C LEU A 129 -13.92 -15.76 6.04
N PRO A 130 -12.98 -14.96 5.51
CA PRO A 130 -11.74 -14.68 6.22
C PRO A 130 -12.01 -13.79 7.43
N GLU A 131 -11.55 -14.20 8.61
CA GLU A 131 -11.72 -13.48 9.88
C GLU A 131 -10.40 -12.83 10.36
N SER A 132 -9.26 -13.25 9.81
CA SER A 132 -7.94 -12.72 10.16
C SER A 132 -7.20 -12.10 8.97
N ASP A 133 -6.25 -11.21 9.27
CA ASP A 133 -5.36 -10.59 8.27
C ASP A 133 -4.59 -11.64 7.45
N ALA A 134 -4.22 -12.76 8.08
CA ALA A 134 -3.51 -13.85 7.44
C ALA A 134 -4.41 -14.58 6.42
N GLU A 135 -5.67 -14.83 6.77
CA GLU A 135 -6.65 -15.43 5.87
C GLU A 135 -6.99 -14.50 4.71
N HIS A 136 -7.17 -13.21 4.99
CA HIS A 136 -7.40 -12.19 3.98
C HIS A 136 -6.23 -12.13 2.99
N SER A 137 -4.99 -12.08 3.49
CA SER A 137 -3.78 -12.06 2.65
C SER A 137 -3.62 -13.34 1.84
N SER A 138 -3.95 -14.50 2.42
CA SER A 138 -3.90 -15.79 1.74
C SER A 138 -4.91 -15.88 0.60
N LEU A 139 -6.13 -15.38 0.82
CA LEU A 139 -7.18 -15.29 -0.21
C LEU A 139 -6.73 -14.41 -1.37
N LEU A 140 -6.24 -13.20 -1.09
CA LEU A 140 -5.72 -12.28 -2.12
C LEU A 140 -4.60 -12.90 -2.95
N ARG A 141 -3.64 -13.57 -2.29
CA ARG A 141 -2.55 -14.28 -2.96
C ARG A 141 -3.07 -15.37 -3.90
N LYS A 142 -4.03 -16.18 -3.45
CA LYS A 142 -4.64 -17.24 -4.28
C LYS A 142 -5.35 -16.63 -5.50
N THR A 143 -6.15 -15.60 -5.30
CA THR A 143 -6.86 -14.90 -6.38
C THR A 143 -5.89 -14.35 -7.42
N LEU A 144 -4.78 -13.73 -6.99
CA LEU A 144 -3.76 -13.20 -7.89
C LEU A 144 -3.09 -14.31 -8.72
N HIS A 145 -2.74 -15.45 -8.10
CA HIS A 145 -2.16 -16.58 -8.83
C HIS A 145 -3.14 -17.19 -9.83
N ILE A 146 -4.41 -17.35 -9.46
CA ILE A 146 -5.44 -17.87 -10.36
C ILE A 146 -5.61 -16.92 -11.55
N ALA A 147 -5.77 -15.63 -11.29
CA ALA A 147 -5.90 -14.62 -12.34
C ALA A 147 -4.69 -14.61 -13.29
N GLY A 148 -3.47 -14.67 -12.75
CA GLY A 148 -2.24 -14.74 -13.55
C GLY A 148 -2.19 -15.98 -14.44
N TRP A 149 -2.50 -17.17 -13.90
CA TRP A 149 -2.54 -18.39 -14.69
C TRP A 149 -3.64 -18.39 -15.74
N VAL A 150 -4.83 -17.85 -15.43
CA VAL A 150 -5.92 -17.72 -16.40
C VAL A 150 -5.52 -16.78 -17.55
N GLN A 151 -4.85 -15.66 -17.26
CA GLN A 151 -4.38 -14.73 -18.29
C GLN A 151 -3.29 -15.33 -19.18
N VAL A 152 -2.38 -16.13 -18.61
CA VAL A 152 -1.29 -16.75 -19.35
C VAL A 152 -1.75 -17.99 -20.12
N VAL A 153 -2.41 -18.95 -19.46
CA VAL A 153 -2.76 -20.26 -20.03
C VAL A 153 -4.10 -20.22 -20.77
N GLY A 154 -5.05 -19.39 -20.31
CA GLY A 154 -6.40 -19.32 -20.86
C GLY A 154 -6.44 -19.11 -22.39
N PRO A 155 -5.71 -18.14 -22.96
CA PRO A 155 -5.68 -17.92 -24.41
C PRO A 155 -5.14 -19.11 -25.20
N PHE A 156 -4.09 -19.78 -24.70
CA PHE A 156 -3.53 -20.97 -25.37
C PHE A 156 -4.50 -22.15 -25.31
N ALA A 157 -5.11 -22.39 -24.14
CA ALA A 157 -6.11 -23.43 -23.98
C ALA A 157 -7.32 -23.20 -24.89
N ALA A 158 -7.84 -21.97 -24.93
CA ALA A 158 -8.93 -21.58 -25.81
C ALA A 158 -8.56 -21.73 -27.30
N GLY A 159 -7.36 -21.29 -27.70
CA GLY A 159 -6.86 -21.43 -29.07
C GLY A 159 -6.75 -22.89 -29.50
N LEU A 160 -6.20 -23.76 -28.64
CA LEU A 160 -6.11 -25.20 -28.89
C LEU A 160 -7.51 -25.82 -29.02
N LEU A 161 -8.44 -25.44 -28.15
CA LEU A 161 -9.81 -25.96 -28.14
C LEU A 161 -10.56 -25.55 -29.41
N LEU A 162 -10.41 -24.30 -29.85
CA LEU A 162 -10.95 -23.80 -31.13
C LEU A 162 -10.36 -24.55 -32.33
N LEU A 163 -9.04 -24.80 -32.32
CA LEU A 163 -8.36 -25.54 -33.38
C LEU A 163 -8.84 -27.00 -33.44
N LEU A 164 -8.98 -27.66 -32.29
CA LEU A 164 -9.54 -29.01 -32.19
C LEU A 164 -11.00 -29.07 -32.67
N CYS A 165 -11.83 -28.10 -32.27
CA CYS A 165 -13.21 -27.96 -32.75
C CYS A 165 -13.26 -27.77 -34.27
N PHE A 166 -12.41 -26.91 -34.82
CA PHE A 166 -12.33 -26.66 -36.26
C PHE A 166 -11.90 -27.90 -37.05
N VAL A 167 -10.86 -28.61 -36.60
CA VAL A 167 -10.41 -29.87 -37.20
C VAL A 167 -11.52 -30.91 -37.15
N ARG A 168 -12.20 -31.07 -36.01
CA ARG A 168 -13.30 -32.03 -35.86
C ARG A 168 -14.49 -31.69 -36.75
N PHE A 169 -14.83 -30.40 -36.88
CA PHE A 169 -15.86 -29.93 -37.79
C PHE A 169 -15.54 -30.24 -39.25
N ARG A 170 -14.30 -29.97 -39.69
CA ARG A 170 -13.83 -30.30 -41.06
C ARG A 170 -13.87 -31.80 -41.34
N ARG A 171 -13.40 -32.63 -40.41
CA ARG A 171 -13.41 -34.10 -40.57
C ARG A 171 -14.84 -34.66 -40.68
N ARG A 172 -15.80 -34.12 -39.91
CA ARG A 172 -17.21 -34.50 -40.02
C ARG A 172 -17.82 -34.13 -41.39
N ARG A 173 -17.51 -32.95 -41.93
CA ARG A 173 -17.94 -32.56 -43.29
C ARG A 173 -17.34 -33.42 -44.39
N ALA A 174 -16.09 -33.87 -44.23
CA ALA A 174 -15.46 -34.77 -45.19
C ALA A 174 -16.04 -36.20 -45.14
N ALA A 175 -16.42 -36.69 -43.95
CA ALA A 175 -17.00 -38.02 -43.77
C ALA A 175 -18.47 -38.11 -44.26
N GLY A 176 -19.25 -37.03 -44.17
CA GLY A 176 -20.64 -36.98 -44.68
C GLY A 176 -20.77 -36.76 -46.20
N LYS A 177 -19.66 -36.73 -46.94
CA LYS A 177 -19.61 -36.61 -48.41
C LYS A 177 -19.22 -37.93 -49.11
N ARG A 178 -19.13 -39.05 -48.37
CA ARG A 178 -18.93 -40.40 -48.91
C ARG A 178 -20.21 -41.21 -48.81
#